data_AF-A0A162E6F7-F1
#
_entry.id   AF-A0A162E6F7-F1
#
_cell.length_a   1.000
_cell.length_b   1.000
_cell.length_c   1.000
_cell.angle_alpha   90.00
_cell.angle_beta   90.00
_cell.angle_gamma   90.00
#
_symmetry.space_group_name_H-M   'P 1'
#
loop_
_entity.id
_entity.type
_entity.pdbx_description
1 polymer ?
#
loop_
_entity_poly.entity_id
_entity_poly.type
_entity_poly.pdbx_seq_one_letter_code
_entity_poly.pdbx_strand_id
1 'polypeptide(L)'
;MEKQQFEAWREVVEPALQSKVDEFHLLGYERVTDQEVWECLMYQLRKSKEFMHLNQFVNHLLSLKPQIYMNWLTIQSYQEPTDWFRDFES
;
A
#
# COMPACT_ATOMS: atom_id res chain seq x y z
N MET A 1 -12.39 11.07 19.35
CA MET A 1 -11.38 10.69 18.34
C MET A 1 -12.07 10.71 17.00
N GLU A 2 -11.76 11.67 16.13
CA GLU A 2 -12.26 11.67 14.77
C GLU A 2 -11.79 10.38 14.08
N LYS A 3 -12.72 9.61 13.51
CA LYS A 3 -12.39 8.42 12.73
C LYS A 3 -11.50 8.88 11.57
N GLN A 4 -10.29 8.32 11.46
CA GLN A 4 -9.40 8.57 10.33
C GLN A 4 -10.20 8.36 9.03
N GLN A 5 -10.29 9.40 8.20
CA GLN A 5 -11.11 9.42 6.99
C GLN A 5 -10.31 9.02 5.75
N PHE A 6 -9.34 8.11 5.90
CA PHE A 6 -8.41 7.77 4.81
C PHE A 6 -9.15 7.33 3.54
N GLU A 7 -10.23 6.55 3.68
CA GLU A 7 -11.03 6.13 2.53
C GLU A 7 -11.65 7.30 1.77
N ALA A 8 -12.09 8.36 2.47
CA ALA A 8 -12.64 9.56 1.85
C ALA A 8 -11.56 10.39 1.12
N TRP A 9 -10.29 10.19 1.45
CA TRP A 9 -9.17 10.87 0.79
C TRP A 9 -8.67 10.12 -0.43
N ARG A 10 -9.07 8.87 -0.63
CA ARG A 10 -8.58 8.03 -1.73
C ARG A 10 -8.78 8.70 -3.09
N GLU A 11 -9.98 9.24 -3.34
CA GLU A 11 -10.29 9.98 -4.57
C GLU A 11 -9.45 11.27 -4.69
N VAL A 12 -9.21 11.97 -3.57
CA VAL A 12 -8.43 13.21 -3.56
C VAL A 12 -6.95 12.96 -3.85
N VAL A 13 -6.41 11.83 -3.39
CA VAL A 13 -4.99 11.49 -3.53
C VAL A 13 -4.69 10.61 -4.75
N GLU A 14 -5.70 10.23 -5.54
CA GLU A 14 -5.55 9.38 -6.72
C GLU A 14 -4.39 9.83 -7.64
N PRO A 15 -4.20 11.13 -7.96
CA PRO A 15 -3.06 11.56 -8.79
C PRO A 15 -1.69 11.27 -8.15
N ALA A 16 -1.60 11.39 -6.82
CA ALA A 16 -0.38 11.08 -6.08
C ALA A 16 -0.14 9.56 -5.98
N LEU A 17 -1.22 8.78 -5.91
CA LEU A 17 -1.17 7.32 -5.90
C LEU A 17 -0.65 6.78 -7.24
N GLN A 18 -1.23 7.24 -8.34
CA GLN A 18 -0.78 6.90 -9.69
C GLN A 18 0.69 7.30 -9.90
N SER A 19 1.06 8.52 -9.51
CA SER A 19 2.46 8.98 -9.61
C SER A 19 3.43 8.09 -8.82
N LYS A 20 2.99 7.51 -7.70
CA LYS A 20 3.81 6.59 -6.89
C LYS A 20 3.94 5.22 -7.56
N VAL A 21 2.87 4.72 -8.19
CA VAL A 21 2.93 3.48 -8.98
C VAL A 21 3.86 3.64 -10.18
N ASP A 22 3.73 4.75 -10.92
CA ASP A 22 4.61 5.04 -12.06
C ASP A 22 6.09 5.13 -11.63
N GLU A 23 6.37 5.73 -10.47
CA GLU A 23 7.71 5.75 -9.89
C GLU A 23 8.23 4.33 -9.59
N PHE A 24 7.40 3.47 -9.00
CA PHE A 24 7.80 2.08 -8.71
C PHE A 24 8.04 1.29 -10.00
N HIS A 25 7.22 1.48 -11.02
CA HIS A 25 7.43 0.90 -12.35
C HIS A 25 8.75 1.36 -12.96
N LEU A 26 9.06 2.66 -12.88
CA LEU A 26 10.33 3.22 -13.36
C LEU A 26 11.54 2.61 -12.63
N LEU A 27 11.39 2.22 -11.36
CA LEU A 27 12.41 1.54 -10.57
C LEU A 27 12.47 0.02 -10.81
N GLY A 28 11.67 -0.52 -11.75
CA GLY A 28 11.66 -1.93 -12.15
C GLY A 28 10.63 -2.81 -11.44
N TYR A 29 9.71 -2.23 -10.65
CA TYR A 29 8.65 -2.95 -9.95
C TYR A 29 7.35 -2.97 -10.78
N GLU A 30 7.41 -3.52 -11.99
CA GLU A 30 6.35 -3.40 -13.02
C GLU A 30 4.97 -3.98 -12.63
N ARG A 31 4.90 -4.84 -11.62
CA ARG A 31 3.66 -5.50 -11.20
C ARG A 31 2.88 -4.75 -10.13
N VAL A 32 3.47 -3.68 -9.57
CA VAL A 32 2.84 -2.88 -8.53
C VAL A 32 1.52 -2.31 -9.04
N THR A 33 0.48 -2.40 -8.21
CA THR A 33 -0.82 -1.79 -8.50
C THR A 33 -1.18 -0.67 -7.51
N ASP A 34 -2.06 0.23 -7.92
CA ASP A 34 -2.60 1.29 -7.04
C ASP A 34 -3.20 0.72 -5.76
N GLN A 35 -3.92 -0.40 -5.87
CA GLN A 35 -4.54 -1.07 -4.73
C GLN A 35 -3.48 -1.57 -3.74
N GLU A 36 -2.41 -2.20 -4.22
CA GLU A 36 -1.34 -2.68 -3.35
C GLU A 36 -0.58 -1.53 -2.67
N VAL A 37 -0.33 -0.42 -3.37
CA VAL A 37 0.29 0.77 -2.77
C VAL A 37 -0.60 1.35 -1.68
N TRP A 38 -1.91 1.43 -1.94
CA TRP A 38 -2.90 1.87 -0.96
C TRP A 38 -2.90 0.98 0.30
N GLU A 39 -2.99 -0.33 0.12
CA GLU A 39 -2.99 -1.29 1.22
C GLU A 39 -1.68 -1.28 2.02
N CYS A 40 -0.54 -1.20 1.33
CA CYS A 40 0.77 -1.05 1.95
C CYS A 40 0.83 0.22 2.83
N LEU A 41 0.32 1.35 2.33
CA LEU A 41 0.25 2.60 3.08
C LEU A 41 -0.66 2.48 4.31
N MET A 42 -1.86 1.89 4.16
CA MET A 42 -2.76 1.63 5.29
C MET A 42 -2.10 0.73 6.34
N TYR A 43 -1.38 -0.31 5.90
CA TYR A 43 -0.65 -1.20 6.79
C TYR A 43 0.47 -0.49 7.56
N GLN A 44 1.16 0.48 6.96
CA GLN A 44 2.13 1.32 7.65
C GLN A 44 1.44 2.22 8.70
N LEU A 45 0.33 2.85 8.31
CA LEU A 45 -0.39 3.82 9.13
C LEU A 45 -1.22 3.20 10.24
N ARG A 46 -1.51 1.88 10.21
CA ARG A 46 -2.31 1.18 11.24
C ARG A 46 -1.79 1.32 12.67
N LYS A 47 -0.48 1.58 12.84
CA LYS A 47 0.15 1.79 14.15
C LYS A 47 0.14 3.25 14.59
N SER A 48 -0.21 4.18 13.71
CA SER A 48 -0.30 5.60 14.01
C SER A 48 -1.51 5.87 14.90
N LYS A 49 -1.26 6.44 16.08
CA LYS A 49 -2.29 6.83 17.05
C LYS A 49 -2.65 8.32 16.95
N GLU A 50 -1.97 9.06 16.08
CA GLU A 50 -2.11 10.51 15.97
C GLU A 50 -3.13 10.89 14.91
N PHE A 51 -3.75 12.05 15.12
CA PHE A 51 -4.54 12.69 14.08
C PHE A 51 -3.61 13.14 12.96
N MET A 52 -3.88 12.68 11.75
CA MET A 52 -3.07 12.97 10.57
C MET A 52 -3.82 13.95 9.69
N HIS A 53 -3.13 14.97 9.18
CA HIS A 53 -3.68 15.88 8.16
C HIS A 53 -3.45 15.32 6.75
N LEU A 54 -4.25 15.77 5.77
CA LEU A 54 -4.14 15.32 4.37
C LEU A 54 -2.73 15.53 3.79
N ASN A 55 -2.08 16.66 4.09
CA ASN A 55 -0.73 16.93 3.60
C ASN A 55 0.31 15.93 4.16
N GLN A 56 0.18 15.52 5.42
CA GLN A 56 1.03 14.50 6.04
C GLN A 56 0.77 13.13 5.43
N PHE A 57 -0.49 12.81 5.15
CA PHE A 57 -0.89 11.58 4.47
C PHE A 57 -0.29 11.49 3.07
N VAL A 58 -0.42 12.55 2.27
CA VAL A 58 0.19 12.65 0.92
C VAL A 58 1.72 12.54 1.02
N ASN A 59 2.34 13.17 2.03
CA ASN A 59 3.77 13.05 2.23
C ASN A 59 4.19 11.60 2.53
N HIS A 60 3.42 10.85 3.33
CA HIS A 60 3.68 9.43 3.56
C HIS A 60 3.51 8.58 2.29
N LEU A 61 2.48 8.85 1.48
CA LEU A 61 2.28 8.20 0.19
C LEU A 61 3.48 8.43 -0.74
N LEU A 62 3.86 9.70 -0.95
CA LEU A 62 4.94 10.06 -1.88
C LEU A 62 6.34 9.71 -1.34
N SER A 63 6.49 9.52 -0.03
CA SER A 63 7.75 9.07 0.58
C SER A 63 7.85 7.54 0.71
N LEU A 64 6.84 6.79 0.28
CA LEU A 64 6.83 5.33 0.36
C LEU A 64 7.99 4.76 -0.48
N LYS A 65 8.84 3.95 0.16
CA LYS A 65 10.02 3.34 -0.46
C LYS A 65 9.72 1.94 -0.97
N PRO A 66 10.33 1.50 -2.09
CA PRO A 66 10.15 0.14 -2.60
C PRO A 66 10.48 -0.96 -1.58
N GLN A 67 11.50 -0.75 -0.74
CA GLN A 67 11.86 -1.70 0.33
C GLN A 67 10.70 -1.96 1.31
N ILE A 68 9.91 -0.92 1.62
CA ILE A 68 8.74 -1.06 2.49
C ILE A 68 7.65 -1.87 1.80
N TYR A 69 7.39 -1.56 0.53
CA TYR A 69 6.44 -2.31 -0.30
C TYR A 69 6.82 -3.79 -0.39
N MET A 70 8.08 -4.11 -0.68
CA MET A 70 8.55 -5.51 -0.76
C MET A 70 8.42 -6.27 0.56
N ASN A 71 8.75 -5.60 1.68
CA ASN A 71 8.56 -6.19 2.99
C ASN A 71 7.07 -6.45 3.27
N TRP A 72 6.19 -5.51 2.92
CA TRP A 72 4.75 -5.67 3.07
C TRP A 72 4.23 -6.82 2.20
N LEU A 73 4.59 -6.88 0.93
CA LEU A 73 4.19 -7.93 -0.02
C LEU A 73 4.62 -9.33 0.45
N THR A 74 5.86 -9.44 0.94
CA THR A 74 6.37 -10.67 1.54
C THR A 74 5.49 -11.11 2.72
N ILE A 75 5.11 -10.21 3.62
CA ILE A 75 4.22 -10.53 4.75
C ILE A 75 2.84 -10.96 4.25
N GLN A 76 2.27 -10.30 3.23
CA GLN A 76 0.97 -10.67 2.67
C GLN A 76 0.99 -12.07 2.03
N SER A 77 2.07 -12.45 1.34
CA SER A 77 2.21 -13.79 0.74
C SER A 77 2.19 -14.94 1.77
N TYR A 78 2.52 -14.68 3.03
CA TYR A 78 2.40 -15.66 4.11
C TYR A 78 1.01 -15.66 4.77
N GLN A 79 0.19 -14.63 4.53
CA GLN A 79 -1.15 -14.48 5.11
C GLN A 79 -2.24 -15.03 4.19
N GLU A 80 -1.99 -15.07 2.88
CA GLU A 80 -2.79 -15.90 1.99
C GLU A 80 -2.45 -17.37 2.26
N PRO A 81 -3.39 -18.20 2.71
CA PRO A 81 -3.21 -19.64 2.60
C PRO A 81 -3.33 -19.94 1.12
N THR A 82 -2.22 -19.80 0.38
CA THR A 82 -2.06 -20.48 -0.88
C THR A 82 -2.17 -21.95 -0.52
N ASP A 83 -3.32 -22.54 -0.77
CA ASP A 83 -3.55 -23.98 -0.69
C ASP A 83 -2.75 -24.62 -1.83
N TRP A 84 -1.43 -24.51 -1.74
CA TRP A 84 -0.47 -24.94 -2.75
C TRP A 84 -0.53 -26.45 -2.97
N PHE A 85 -1.18 -27.19 -2.07
CA PHE A 85 -1.50 -28.60 -2.19
C PHE A 85 -2.61 -28.89 -3.21
N ARG A 86 -3.53 -27.95 -3.50
CA ARG A 86 -4.62 -28.19 -4.47
C ARG A 86 -4.13 -28.46 -5.88
N ASP A 87 -3.02 -27.85 -6.28
CA ASP A 87 -2.45 -28.04 -7.62
C ASP A 87 -1.70 -29.38 -7.77
N PHE A 88 -1.45 -30.11 -6.67
CA PHE A 88 -0.77 -31.42 -6.68
C PHE A 88 -1.72 -32.61 -6.49
N GLU A 89 -3.03 -32.38 -6.26
CA GLU A 89 -4.03 -33.45 -6.04
C GLU A 89 -4.98 -33.68 -7.24
N SER A 90 -4.67 -33.17 -8.44
CA SER A 90 -5.44 -33.43 -9.68
C SER A 90 -4.72 -34.35 -10.67
#